data_AF-A0A7U9KUT4-F1
#
_entry.id   AF-A0A7U9KUT4-F1
#
_cell.length_a   1.000
_cell.length_b   1.000
_cell.length_c   1.000
_cell.angle_alpha   90.00
_cell.angle_beta   90.00
_cell.angle_gamma   90.00
#
_symmetry.space_group_name_H-M   'P 1'
#
loop_
_entity.id
_entity.type
_entity.pdbx_description
1 polymer ?
#
loop_
_entity_poly.entity_id
_entity_poly.type
_entity_poly.pdbx_seq_one_letter_code
_entity_poly.pdbx_strand_id
1 'polypeptide(L)'
;MGDHFATDTDQLGAFLKTLEGCVRELNEARSALAHVRSDQIGTQRLDGACDGFQERWKYGSEQTKKMIDAISEGVKSNKKGYEEVEKALEAALKDITRKATSASANGGAE
;
A
#
# COMPACT_ATOMS: atom_id res chain seq x y z
N MET A 1 10.91 20.49 3.47
CA MET A 1 9.89 19.68 4.17
C MET A 1 9.43 18.47 3.35
N GLY A 2 9.49 18.46 2.00
CA GLY A 2 9.03 17.33 1.19
C GLY A 2 9.91 16.06 1.20
N ASP A 3 11.22 16.17 1.44
CA ASP A 3 12.12 15.00 1.41
C ASP A 3 11.79 13.91 2.45
N HIS A 4 11.29 14.30 3.63
CA HIS A 4 10.87 13.35 4.65
C HIS A 4 9.60 12.58 4.24
N PHE A 5 8.62 13.25 3.63
CA PHE A 5 7.38 12.61 3.19
C PHE A 5 7.58 11.73 1.95
N ALA A 6 8.47 12.13 1.03
CA ALA A 6 8.85 11.31 -0.12
C ALA A 6 9.50 10.00 0.35
N THR A 7 10.42 10.08 1.30
CA THR A 7 11.08 8.90 1.88
C THR A 7 10.09 7.98 2.60
N ASP A 8 9.14 8.54 3.37
CA ASP A 8 8.10 7.76 4.06
C ASP A 8 7.16 7.05 3.08
N THR A 9 6.80 7.69 1.97
CA THR A 9 5.92 7.06 0.98
C THR A 9 6.61 5.96 0.18
N ASP A 10 7.90 6.12 -0.12
CA ASP A 10 8.68 5.07 -0.76
C ASP A 10 8.89 3.86 0.16
N GLN A 11 9.14 4.10 1.47
CA GLN A 11 9.21 3.04 2.48
C GLN A 11 7.88 2.30 2.65
N LEU A 12 6.76 3.03 2.68
CA LEU A 12 5.42 2.42 2.70
C LEU A 12 5.16 1.58 1.44
N GLY A 13 5.59 2.04 0.27
CA GLY A 13 5.52 1.28 -0.98
C GLY A 13 6.35 -0.01 -0.93
N ALA A 14 7.56 0.04 -0.37
CA ALA A 14 8.39 -1.15 -0.16
C ALA A 14 7.74 -2.13 0.82
N PHE A 15 7.19 -1.64 1.93
CA PHE A 15 6.49 -2.45 2.92
C PHE A 15 5.27 -3.17 2.33
N LEU A 16 4.48 -2.48 1.51
CA LEU A 16 3.35 -3.08 0.79
C LEU A 16 3.79 -4.22 -0.13
N LYS A 17 4.87 -4.05 -0.90
CA LYS A 17 5.42 -5.11 -1.75
C LYS A 17 5.87 -6.32 -0.92
N THR A 18 6.47 -6.11 0.25
CA THR A 18 6.84 -7.20 1.15
C THR A 18 5.60 -7.97 1.62
N LEU A 19 4.54 -7.26 2.04
CA LEU A 19 3.29 -7.88 2.48
C LEU A 19 2.60 -8.67 1.35
N GLU A 20 2.56 -8.13 0.13
CA GLU A 20 2.05 -8.82 -1.05
C GLU A 20 2.86 -10.10 -1.34
N GLY A 21 4.19 -10.04 -1.19
CA GLY A 21 5.09 -11.17 -1.28
C GLY A 21 4.75 -12.28 -0.28
N CYS A 22 4.54 -11.92 1.00
CA CYS A 22 4.15 -12.87 2.03
C CYS A 22 2.81 -13.55 1.72
N VAL A 23 1.82 -12.83 1.20
CA VAL A 23 0.53 -13.43 0.77
C VAL A 23 0.74 -14.40 -0.38
N ARG A 24 1.60 -14.08 -1.34
CA ARG A 24 1.93 -14.97 -2.45
C ARG A 24 2.57 -16.26 -1.93
N GLU A 25 3.59 -16.14 -1.08
CA GLU A 25 4.28 -17.28 -0.45
C GLU A 25 3.31 -18.17 0.34
N LEU A 26 2.40 -17.58 1.13
CA LEU A 26 1.36 -18.31 1.86
C LEU A 26 0.42 -19.08 0.92
N ASN A 27 0.11 -18.54 -0.25
CA ASN A 27 -0.73 -19.22 -1.24
C ASN A 27 0.02 -20.32 -2.01
N GLU A 28 1.31 -20.11 -2.29
CA GLU A 28 2.19 -21.12 -2.88
C GLU A 28 2.38 -22.31 -1.93
N ALA A 29 2.67 -22.04 -0.65
CA ALA A 29 2.77 -23.08 0.38
C ALA A 29 1.47 -23.88 0.51
N ARG A 30 0.30 -23.21 0.50
CA ARG A 30 -1.00 -23.88 0.48
C ARG A 30 -1.16 -24.82 -0.72
N SER A 31 -0.76 -24.36 -1.90
CA SER A 31 -0.89 -25.11 -3.16
C SER A 31 0.03 -26.32 -3.18
N ALA A 32 1.26 -26.19 -2.67
CA ALA A 32 2.18 -27.31 -2.48
C ALA A 32 1.58 -28.36 -1.52
N LEU A 33 1.01 -27.92 -0.38
CA LEU A 33 0.33 -28.82 0.57
C LEU A 33 -0.94 -29.47 0.00
N ALA A 34 -1.64 -28.80 -0.91
CA ALA A 34 -2.80 -29.38 -1.61
C ALA A 34 -2.37 -30.46 -2.62
N HIS A 35 -1.19 -30.32 -3.23
CA HIS A 35 -0.64 -31.33 -4.14
C HIS A 35 -0.24 -32.61 -3.40
N VAL A 36 0.32 -32.50 -2.20
CA VAL A 36 0.71 -33.66 -1.35
C VAL A 36 -0.50 -34.48 -0.87
N ARG A 37 -1.73 -33.96 -1.01
CA ARG A 37 -2.97 -34.63 -0.61
C ARG A 37 -3.54 -35.61 -1.63
N SER A 38 -3.08 -35.66 -2.88
CA SER A 38 -3.84 -36.33 -3.94
C SER A 38 -3.85 -37.86 -3.89
N ASP A 39 -3.10 -38.53 -3.01
CA ASP A 39 -3.06 -40.01 -3.04
C ASP A 39 -2.83 -40.83 -1.75
N GLN A 40 -2.39 -40.32 -0.58
CA GLN A 40 -1.79 -41.26 0.42
C GLN A 40 -1.84 -40.89 1.93
N ILE A 41 -2.97 -40.53 2.59
CA ILE A 41 -2.99 -40.53 4.09
C ILE A 41 -4.16 -41.29 4.77
N GLY A 42 -5.09 -41.85 4.00
CA GLY A 42 -5.73 -43.14 4.33
C GLY A 42 -6.82 -43.19 5.41
N THR A 43 -7.31 -42.08 5.97
CA THR A 43 -8.48 -42.09 6.87
C THR A 43 -9.42 -40.91 6.62
N GLN A 44 -10.73 -41.16 6.54
CA GLN A 44 -11.77 -40.12 6.32
C GLN A 44 -11.67 -38.94 7.29
N ARG A 45 -11.27 -39.19 8.54
CA ARG A 45 -11.08 -38.14 9.56
C ARG A 45 -9.91 -37.22 9.22
N LEU A 46 -8.81 -37.78 8.71
CA LEU A 46 -7.65 -36.99 8.34
C LEU A 46 -7.90 -36.20 7.06
N ASP A 47 -8.58 -36.82 6.08
CA ASP A 47 -8.99 -36.15 4.84
C ASP A 47 -9.90 -34.95 5.14
N GLY A 48 -10.91 -35.12 6.00
CA GLY A 48 -11.80 -34.03 6.43
C GLY A 48 -11.08 -32.92 7.22
N ALA A 49 -10.10 -33.27 8.07
CA ALA A 49 -9.29 -32.28 8.77
C ALA A 49 -8.41 -31.47 7.79
N CYS A 50 -7.85 -32.14 6.79
CA CYS A 50 -7.08 -31.54 5.72
C CYS A 50 -7.93 -30.63 4.81
N ASP A 51 -9.17 -31.00 4.51
CA ASP A 51 -10.12 -30.14 3.80
C ASP A 51 -10.45 -28.88 4.58
N GLY A 52 -10.86 -29.03 5.85
CA GLY A 52 -11.14 -27.88 6.70
C GLY A 52 -9.92 -26.99 6.92
N PHE A 53 -8.71 -27.54 6.95
CA PHE A 53 -7.48 -26.76 6.99
C PHE A 53 -7.28 -25.95 5.70
N GLN A 54 -7.43 -26.59 4.53
CA GLN A 54 -7.27 -25.94 3.22
C GLN A 54 -8.26 -24.79 3.02
N GLU A 55 -9.53 -24.97 3.41
CA GLU A 55 -10.55 -23.93 3.35
C GLU A 55 -10.24 -22.75 4.27
N ARG A 56 -9.93 -23.02 5.55
CA ARG A 56 -9.60 -21.97 6.52
C ARG A 56 -8.34 -21.20 6.13
N TRP A 57 -7.32 -21.90 5.61
CA TRP A 57 -6.12 -21.25 5.10
C TRP A 57 -6.44 -20.34 3.92
N LYS A 58 -7.21 -20.84 2.93
CA LYS A 58 -7.62 -20.04 1.76
C LYS A 58 -8.39 -18.78 2.19
N TYR A 59 -9.34 -18.93 3.11
CA TYR A 59 -10.07 -17.79 3.65
C TYR A 59 -9.12 -16.80 4.34
N GLY A 60 -8.21 -17.29 5.20
CA GLY A 60 -7.24 -16.45 5.89
C GLY A 60 -6.35 -15.66 4.91
N SER A 61 -5.81 -16.32 3.88
CA SER A 61 -4.97 -15.65 2.88
C SER A 61 -5.73 -14.61 2.06
N GLU A 62 -7.00 -14.87 1.72
CA GLU A 62 -7.87 -13.90 1.07
C GLU A 62 -8.17 -12.69 1.96
N GLN A 63 -8.42 -12.88 3.26
CA GLN A 63 -8.63 -11.77 4.19
C GLN A 63 -7.36 -10.94 4.38
N THR A 64 -6.20 -11.58 4.52
CA THR A 64 -4.91 -10.89 4.60
C THR A 64 -4.68 -10.04 3.35
N LYS A 65 -4.97 -10.59 2.16
CA LYS A 65 -4.87 -9.83 0.91
C LYS A 65 -5.76 -8.59 0.91
N LYS A 66 -7.04 -8.72 1.31
CA LYS A 66 -7.97 -7.59 1.38
C LYS A 66 -7.48 -6.49 2.32
N MET A 67 -6.90 -6.84 3.47
CA MET A 67 -6.31 -5.87 4.38
C MET A 67 -5.12 -5.15 3.75
N ILE A 68 -4.25 -5.88 3.06
CA ILE A 68 -3.09 -5.29 2.37
C ILE A 68 -3.56 -4.33 1.26
N ASP A 69 -4.55 -4.73 0.47
CA ASP A 69 -5.13 -3.89 -0.59
C ASP A 69 -5.71 -2.59 0.01
N ALA A 70 -6.44 -2.68 1.13
CA ALA A 70 -6.99 -1.51 1.83
C ALA A 70 -5.90 -0.57 2.37
N ILE A 71 -4.83 -1.13 2.95
CA ILE A 71 -3.67 -0.33 3.41
C ILE A 71 -2.98 0.32 2.21
N SER A 72 -2.83 -0.41 1.10
CA SER A 72 -2.21 0.09 -0.14
C SER A 72 -2.93 1.30 -0.69
N GLU A 73 -4.26 1.21 -0.79
CA GLU A 73 -5.09 2.33 -1.23
C GLU A 73 -5.05 3.51 -0.26
N GLY A 74 -5.08 3.26 1.05
CA GLY A 74 -4.92 4.30 2.07
C GLY A 74 -3.60 5.06 1.94
N VAL A 75 -2.49 4.34 1.75
CA VAL A 75 -1.16 4.94 1.55
C VAL A 75 -1.10 5.77 0.27
N LYS A 76 -1.60 5.25 -0.85
CA LYS A 76 -1.64 5.99 -2.13
C LYS A 76 -2.48 7.26 -2.01
N SER A 77 -3.64 7.16 -1.36
CA SER A 77 -4.52 8.31 -1.13
C SER A 77 -3.83 9.37 -0.28
N ASN A 78 -3.14 8.95 0.79
CA ASN A 78 -2.40 9.87 1.66
C ASN A 78 -1.26 10.56 0.90
N LYS A 79 -0.48 9.81 0.12
CA LYS A 79 0.57 10.36 -0.77
C LYS A 79 0.02 11.45 -1.68
N LYS A 80 -1.08 11.14 -2.37
CA LYS A 80 -1.73 12.09 -3.29
C LYS A 80 -2.18 13.36 -2.56
N GLY A 81 -2.76 13.21 -1.36
CA GLY A 81 -3.15 14.35 -0.53
C GLY A 81 -1.97 15.26 -0.17
N TYR A 82 -0.83 14.68 0.22
CA TYR A 82 0.38 15.46 0.50
C TYR A 82 0.91 16.17 -0.75
N GLU A 83 0.99 15.49 -1.89
CA GLU A 83 1.43 16.11 -3.15
C GLU A 83 0.52 17.27 -3.58
N GLU A 84 -0.80 17.15 -3.38
CA GLU A 84 -1.77 18.21 -3.65
C GLU A 84 -1.56 19.41 -2.71
N VAL A 85 -1.33 19.17 -1.42
CA VAL A 85 -1.04 20.22 -0.43
C VAL A 85 0.26 20.94 -0.76
N GLU A 86 1.33 20.21 -1.11
CA GLU A 86 2.61 20.82 -1.49
C GLU A 86 2.47 21.69 -2.75
N LYS A 87 1.78 21.20 -3.79
CA LYS A 87 1.52 21.98 -5.00
C LYS A 87 0.71 23.25 -4.72
N ALA A 88 -0.31 23.15 -3.87
CA ALA A 88 -1.13 24.29 -3.48
C ALA A 88 -0.30 25.33 -2.70
N LEU A 89 0.55 24.88 -1.78
CA LEU A 89 1.44 25.74 -1.01
C LEU A 89 2.47 26.43 -1.92
N GLU A 90 3.11 25.69 -2.83
CA GLU A 90 4.06 26.24 -3.80
C GLU A 90 3.39 27.29 -4.70
N ALA A 91 2.18 27.02 -5.20
CA ALA A 91 1.43 27.96 -6.01
C ALA A 91 1.09 29.24 -5.23
N ALA A 92 0.65 29.11 -3.97
CA ALA A 92 0.35 30.24 -3.11
C ALA A 92 1.59 31.10 -2.83
N LEU A 93 2.73 30.47 -2.50
CA LEU A 93 4.00 31.19 -2.30
C LEU A 93 4.47 31.92 -3.56
N LYS A 94 4.35 31.29 -4.74
CA LYS A 94 4.69 31.93 -6.02
C LYS A 94 3.79 33.14 -6.30
N ASP A 95 2.50 33.04 -6.00
CA ASP A 95 1.56 34.14 -6.18
C ASP A 95 1.85 35.31 -5.22
N ILE A 96 2.13 35.02 -3.94
CA ILE A 96 2.56 36.02 -2.95
C ILE A 96 3.85 36.71 -3.41
N THR A 97 4.84 35.93 -3.85
CA THR A 97 6.12 36.48 -4.34
C THR A 97 5.88 37.38 -5.56
N ARG A 98 5.07 36.94 -6.52
CA ARG A 98 4.73 37.74 -7.72
C ARG A 98 4.06 39.06 -7.33
N LYS A 99 3.09 39.02 -6.42
CA LYS A 99 2.38 40.21 -5.92
C LYS A 99 3.32 41.17 -5.19
N ALA A 100 4.21 40.65 -4.33
CA ALA A 100 5.20 41.46 -3.64
C ALA A 100 6.17 42.15 -4.61
N THR A 101 6.66 41.44 -5.63
CA THR A 101 7.54 42.03 -6.65
C THR A 101 6.83 43.08 -7.50
N SER A 102 5.55 42.86 -7.85
CA SER A 102 4.75 43.87 -8.58
C SER A 102 4.45 45.12 -7.75
N ALA A 103 4.26 44.98 -6.43
CA ALA A 103 4.04 46.12 -5.54
C ALA A 103 5.31 46.97 -5.37
N SER A 104 6.48 46.33 -5.28
CA SER A 104 7.77 47.02 -5.23
C SER A 104 8.13 47.75 -6.53
N ALA A 105 7.67 47.26 -7.68
CA ALA A 105 7.91 47.91 -8.98
C ALA A 105 7.04 49.15 -9.20
N ASN A 106 5.88 49.24 -8.55
CA ASN A 106 4.92 50.33 -8.73
C ASN A 106 5.08 51.46 -7.68
N GLY A 107 5.82 51.23 -6.60
CA GLY A 107 6.08 52.21 -5.53
C GLY A 107 7.37 53.03 -5.69
N GLY A 108 8.10 52.89 -6.80
CA GLY A 108 9.32 53.65 -7.12
C GLY A 108 9.11 54.85 -8.05
N ALA A 109 7.85 55.25 -8.28
CA ALA A 109 7.47 56.37 -9.12
C ALA A 109 6.60 57.37 -8.34
N GLU A 110 7.15 57.91 -7.25
CA GLU A 110 6.70 59.18 -6.63
C GLU A 110 7.92 60.04 -6.29
#